data_AF-A0A836UGN4-F1
#
_entry.id   AF-A0A836UGN4-F1
#
_cell.length_a   1.000
_cell.length_b   1.000
_cell.length_c   1.000
_cell.angle_alpha   90.00
_cell.angle_beta   90.00
_cell.angle_gamma   90.00
#
_symmetry.space_group_name_H-M   'P 1'
#
loop_
_entity.id
_entity.type
_entity.pdbx_description
1 polymer ?
#
loop_
_entity_poly.entity_id
_entity_poly.type
_entity_poly.pdbx_seq_one_letter_code
_entity_poly.pdbx_strand_id
1 'polypeptide(L)'
;MNGPLLFFARFVFIAGALYGLWQILSPLYISLVMSAANELFSGLELPVQLQRFGHSLVFAYQRTSGIMLRLEAHQYEAIYLNTIAAIALLGATPKQSLEWKFRWVCKILPFLWATHVATFFMGGYIAIWDYAHSIPPSQSQGELIVEFSAYFPFEHKLWCTALLGQWNIWGRYAVVVGGWFFALRRELVGQTIDFLQQQIGVPTREVHQLHNKSLIKKGVVPKYIRAQRPRQNTPVQ
;
A
#
# COMPACT_ATOMS: atom_id res chain seq x y z
N MET A 1 -3.93 25.34 19.96
CA MET A 1 -3.69 25.33 18.50
C MET A 1 -3.82 23.91 17.95
N ASN A 2 -5.03 23.45 17.60
CA ASN A 2 -5.24 22.15 16.95
C ASN A 2 -5.55 22.42 15.47
N GLY A 3 -4.53 22.42 14.61
CA GLY A 3 -4.69 22.73 13.19
C GLY A 3 -3.70 22.00 12.29
N PRO A 4 -3.82 22.12 10.96
CA PRO A 4 -2.99 21.41 9.98
C PRO A 4 -1.49 21.58 10.21
N LEU A 5 -1.05 22.77 10.63
CA LEU A 5 0.36 23.08 10.90
C LEU A 5 0.93 22.26 12.06
N LEU A 6 0.15 22.04 13.13
CA LEU A 6 0.60 21.21 14.26
C LEU A 6 0.66 19.74 13.87
N PHE A 7 -0.28 19.26 13.04
CA PHE A 7 -0.24 17.90 12.51
C PHE A 7 1.03 17.70 11.66
N PHE A 8 1.31 18.64 10.74
CA PHE A 8 2.50 18.59 9.91
C PHE A 8 3.79 18.61 10.74
N ALA A 9 3.90 19.51 11.72
CA ALA A 9 5.06 19.57 12.61
C ALA A 9 5.28 18.25 13.37
N ARG A 10 4.21 17.65 13.90
CA ARG A 10 4.29 16.34 14.57
C ARG A 10 4.69 15.22 13.62
N PHE A 11 4.13 15.21 12.41
CA PHE A 11 4.47 14.24 11.37
C PHE A 11 5.95 14.33 11.02
N VAL A 12 6.47 15.53 10.72
CA VAL A 12 7.87 15.75 10.38
C VAL A 12 8.78 15.34 11.54
N PHE A 13 8.42 15.68 12.78
CA PHE A 13 9.20 15.29 13.95
C PHE A 13 9.28 13.77 14.11
N ILE A 14 8.15 13.07 14.05
CA ILE A 14 8.11 11.60 14.19
C ILE A 14 8.82 10.93 13.02
N ALA A 15 8.58 11.37 11.79
CA ALA A 15 9.26 10.84 10.61
C ALA A 15 10.78 11.05 10.69
N GLY A 16 11.23 12.24 11.12
CA GLY A 16 12.63 12.55 11.32
C GLY A 16 13.28 11.69 12.40
N ALA A 17 12.60 11.47 13.53
CA ALA A 17 13.08 10.57 14.58
C ALA A 17 13.20 9.12 14.09
N LEU A 18 12.19 8.62 13.38
CA LEU A 18 12.23 7.28 12.78
C LEU A 18 13.31 7.14 11.71
N TYR A 19 13.52 8.19 10.89
CA TYR A 19 14.59 8.22 9.90
C TYR A 19 15.97 8.22 10.56
N GLY A 20 16.18 8.97 11.64
CA GLY A 20 17.43 8.94 12.41
C GLY A 20 17.72 7.55 13.02
N LEU A 21 16.68 6.84 13.45
CA LEU A 21 16.79 5.47 13.97
C LEU A 21 16.84 4.40 12.87
N TRP A 22 16.65 4.78 11.60
CA TRP A 22 16.50 3.83 10.51
C TRP A 22 17.74 2.97 10.30
N GLN A 23 18.95 3.51 10.44
CA GLN A 23 20.17 2.70 10.28
C GLN A 23 20.22 1.50 11.22
N ILE A 24 19.59 1.60 12.39
CA ILE A 24 19.49 0.52 13.40
C ILE A 24 18.32 -0.42 13.08
N LEU A 25 17.18 0.10 12.63
CA LEU A 25 15.99 -0.70 12.35
C LEU A 25 16.03 -1.41 10.99
N SER A 26 16.75 -0.83 10.03
CA SER A 26 16.87 -1.32 8.66
C SER A 26 17.36 -2.75 8.55
N PRO A 27 18.38 -3.20 9.32
CA PRO A 27 18.90 -4.54 9.19
C PRO A 27 17.91 -5.59 9.67
N LEU A 28 17.18 -5.30 10.74
CA LEU A 28 16.16 -6.19 11.26
C LEU A 28 14.99 -6.29 10.28
N TYR A 29 14.50 -5.14 9.80
CA TYR A 29 13.40 -5.10 8.85
C TYR A 29 13.73 -5.81 7.55
N ILE A 30 14.91 -5.53 6.98
CA ILE A 30 15.30 -6.12 5.70
C ILE A 30 15.54 -7.62 5.84
N SER A 31 16.08 -8.09 6.98
CA SER A 31 16.26 -9.52 7.22
C SER A 31 14.92 -10.27 7.21
N LEU A 32 13.87 -9.68 7.81
CA LEU A 32 12.52 -10.25 7.79
C LEU A 32 11.93 -10.29 6.38
N VAL A 33 12.12 -9.22 5.59
CA VAL A 33 11.63 -9.18 4.22
C VAL A 33 12.41 -10.17 3.33
N MET A 34 13.73 -10.23 3.50
CA MET A 34 14.59 -11.15 2.76
C MET A 34 14.26 -12.61 3.05
N SER A 35 14.03 -12.97 4.32
CA SER A 35 13.67 -14.35 4.70
C SER A 35 12.43 -14.81 3.93
N ALA A 36 11.36 -14.01 3.98
CA ALA A 36 10.12 -14.37 3.28
C ALA A 36 10.25 -14.32 1.75
N ALA A 37 11.02 -13.38 1.20
CA ALA A 37 11.30 -13.37 -0.23
C ALA A 37 12.07 -14.62 -0.67
N ASN A 38 13.05 -15.06 0.12
CA ASN A 38 13.81 -16.28 -0.14
C ASN A 38 12.98 -17.55 0.04
N GLU A 39 12.08 -17.59 1.02
CA GLU A 39 11.10 -18.67 1.15
C GLU A 39 10.19 -18.76 -0.07
N LEU A 40 9.75 -17.62 -0.63
CA LEU A 40 8.97 -17.60 -1.87
C LEU A 40 9.78 -18.09 -3.07
N PHE A 41 11.03 -17.65 -3.22
CA PHE A 41 11.91 -18.14 -4.29
C PHE A 41 12.14 -19.65 -4.16
N SER A 42 12.45 -20.12 -2.96
CA SER A 42 12.67 -21.55 -2.69
C SER A 42 11.41 -22.38 -2.91
N GLY A 43 10.25 -21.89 -2.49
CA GLY A 43 8.97 -22.59 -2.65
C GLY A 43 8.52 -22.70 -4.11
N LEU A 44 9.06 -21.86 -4.99
CA LEU A 44 8.85 -21.91 -6.44
C LEU A 44 10.03 -22.52 -7.20
N GLU A 45 11.00 -23.12 -6.47
CA GLU A 45 12.20 -23.73 -7.05
C GLU A 45 13.00 -22.80 -7.96
N LEU A 46 12.97 -21.50 -7.67
CA LEU A 46 13.67 -20.49 -8.46
C LEU A 46 15.15 -20.46 -8.05
N PRO A 47 16.10 -20.42 -9.00
CA PRO A 47 17.53 -20.45 -8.72
C PRO A 47 18.04 -19.06 -8.33
N VAL A 48 17.35 -18.37 -7.42
CA VAL A 48 17.68 -17.01 -6.97
C VAL A 48 17.56 -16.90 -5.46
N GLN A 49 18.50 -16.20 -4.85
CA GLN A 49 18.44 -15.82 -3.44
C GLN A 49 18.73 -14.33 -3.29
N LEU A 50 17.95 -13.66 -2.48
CA LEU A 50 18.23 -12.31 -2.03
C LEU A 50 19.23 -12.39 -0.86
N GLN A 51 20.40 -11.79 -1.08
CA GLN A 51 21.51 -11.75 -0.13
C GLN A 51 21.85 -10.31 0.22
N ARG A 52 22.45 -10.12 1.40
CA ARG A 52 22.96 -8.82 1.83
C ARG A 52 24.48 -8.86 1.87
N PHE A 53 25.11 -7.95 1.13
CA PHE A 53 26.55 -7.74 1.13
C PHE A 53 26.84 -6.34 1.66
N GLY A 54 27.16 -6.25 2.96
CA GLY A 54 27.36 -4.96 3.63
C GLY A 54 26.11 -4.07 3.58
N HIS A 55 26.21 -2.98 2.80
CA HIS A 55 25.14 -2.02 2.56
C HIS A 55 24.43 -2.21 1.22
N SER A 56 24.66 -3.32 0.51
CA SER A 56 23.97 -3.62 -0.74
C SER A 56 23.12 -4.88 -0.60
N LEU A 57 21.96 -4.86 -1.25
CA LEU A 57 21.18 -6.06 -1.48
C LEU A 57 21.50 -6.59 -2.87
N VAL A 58 21.59 -7.91 -2.99
CA VAL A 58 22.02 -8.58 -4.21
C VAL A 58 21.11 -9.77 -4.47
N PHE A 59 20.61 -9.88 -5.70
CA PHE A 59 20.03 -11.11 -6.22
C PHE A 59 21.15 -12.02 -6.70
N ALA A 60 21.34 -13.13 -5.99
CA ALA A 60 22.33 -14.15 -6.29
C ALA A 60 21.65 -15.30 -7.04
N TYR A 61 21.88 -15.38 -8.34
CA TYR A 61 21.35 -16.41 -9.22
C TYR A 61 22.34 -17.56 -9.36
N GLN A 62 21.87 -18.79 -9.10
CA GLN A 62 22.63 -20.00 -9.33
C GLN A 62 22.54 -20.41 -10.79
N ARG A 63 23.69 -20.49 -11.45
CA ARG A 63 23.77 -20.97 -12.83
C ARG A 63 24.03 -22.47 -12.88
N THR A 64 23.57 -23.10 -13.95
CA THR A 64 23.86 -24.48 -14.39
C THR A 64 25.37 -24.74 -14.51
N SER A 65 26.15 -23.71 -14.87
CA SER A 65 27.63 -23.76 -14.88
C SER A 65 28.28 -23.86 -13.49
N GLY A 66 27.50 -23.70 -12.41
CA GLY A 66 28.01 -23.63 -11.03
C GLY A 66 28.54 -22.25 -10.62
N ILE A 67 28.63 -21.29 -11.54
CA ILE A 67 29.06 -19.91 -11.25
C ILE A 67 27.85 -19.09 -10.76
N MET A 68 28.00 -18.39 -9.64
CA MET A 68 26.94 -17.50 -9.14
C MET A 68 26.95 -16.17 -9.89
N LEU A 69 25.82 -15.80 -10.48
CA LEU A 69 25.60 -14.46 -11.00
C LEU A 69 25.02 -13.59 -9.89
N ARG A 70 25.61 -12.42 -9.64
CA ARG A 70 25.20 -11.51 -8.57
C ARG A 70 24.81 -10.17 -9.14
N LEU A 71 23.55 -9.81 -9.02
CA LEU A 71 22.99 -8.55 -9.52
C LEU A 71 22.58 -7.67 -8.34
N GLU A 72 23.09 -6.44 -8.28
CA GLU A 72 22.74 -5.51 -7.21
C GLU A 72 21.29 -5.03 -7.35
N ALA A 73 20.54 -5.09 -6.26
CA ALA A 73 19.18 -4.59 -6.18
C ALA A 73 19.22 -3.08 -5.87
N HIS A 74 19.22 -2.24 -6.90
CA HIS A 74 19.20 -0.79 -6.72
C HIS A 74 17.85 -0.32 -6.13
N GLN A 75 17.89 0.80 -5.38
CA GLN A 75 16.72 1.51 -4.85
C GLN A 75 15.88 0.76 -3.78
N TYR A 76 16.43 -0.28 -3.15
CA TYR A 76 15.74 -0.94 -2.03
C TYR A 76 15.50 0.01 -0.84
N GLU A 77 16.27 1.09 -0.75
CA GLU A 77 16.12 2.12 0.27
C GLU A 77 14.76 2.83 0.22
N ALA A 78 14.10 2.89 -0.95
CA ALA A 78 12.80 3.54 -1.03
C ALA A 78 11.67 2.77 -0.30
N ILE A 79 11.92 1.52 0.11
CA ILE A 79 10.94 0.67 0.80
C ILE A 79 10.64 1.20 2.22
N TYR A 80 11.66 1.70 2.92
CA TYR A 80 11.51 2.10 4.31
C TYR A 80 10.87 3.47 4.49
N LEU A 81 10.99 4.36 3.50
CA LEU A 81 10.37 5.68 3.52
C LEU A 81 8.85 5.56 3.66
N ASN A 82 8.24 4.55 3.04
CA ASN A 82 6.80 4.29 3.12
C ASN A 82 6.40 3.84 4.54
N THR A 83 7.19 2.95 5.14
CA THR A 83 6.99 2.46 6.51
C THR A 83 7.10 3.60 7.52
N ILE A 84 8.13 4.43 7.39
CA ILE A 84 8.33 5.61 8.23
C ILE A 84 7.13 6.56 8.10
N ALA A 85 6.73 6.88 6.87
CA ALA A 85 5.60 7.76 6.61
C ALA A 85 4.28 7.19 7.19
N ALA A 86 4.02 5.89 7.05
CA ALA A 86 2.82 5.26 7.62
C ALA A 86 2.76 5.35 9.15
N ILE A 87 3.86 5.00 9.83
CA ILE A 87 3.94 5.11 11.29
C ILE A 87 3.81 6.58 11.71
N ALA A 88 4.48 7.50 11.01
CA ALA A 88 4.44 8.92 11.32
C ALA A 88 3.05 9.53 11.14
N LEU A 89 2.30 9.17 10.09
CA LEU A 89 0.92 9.62 9.89
C LEU A 89 0.01 9.17 11.05
N LEU A 90 0.06 7.89 11.42
CA LEU A 90 -0.70 7.35 12.55
C LEU A 90 -0.27 7.99 13.88
N GLY A 91 1.04 8.12 14.10
CA GLY A 91 1.63 8.74 15.29
C GLY A 91 1.23 10.21 15.46
N ALA A 92 1.25 10.98 14.38
CA ALA A 92 0.90 12.39 14.36
C ALA A 92 -0.61 12.65 14.43
N THR A 93 -1.44 11.62 14.22
CA THR A 93 -2.89 11.76 14.20
C THR A 93 -3.40 12.34 15.54
N PRO A 94 -4.08 13.51 15.52
CA PRO A 94 -4.51 14.18 16.73
C PRO A 94 -5.72 13.46 17.35
N LYS A 95 -5.91 13.62 18.66
CA LYS A 95 -7.07 13.14 19.43
C LYS A 95 -7.27 11.61 19.45
N GLN A 96 -6.38 10.83 18.83
CA GLN A 96 -6.41 9.36 18.90
C GLN A 96 -5.57 8.86 20.08
N SER A 97 -6.07 7.81 20.75
CA SER A 97 -5.38 7.16 21.87
C SER A 97 -4.12 6.43 21.41
N LEU A 98 -3.20 6.16 22.34
CA LEU A 98 -2.00 5.37 22.05
C LEU A 98 -2.36 3.95 21.61
N GLU A 99 -3.36 3.35 22.24
CA GLU A 99 -3.87 2.03 21.86
C GLU A 99 -4.37 2.00 20.41
N TRP A 100 -5.12 3.04 19.99
CA TRP A 100 -5.59 3.17 18.61
C TRP A 100 -4.43 3.21 17.63
N LYS A 101 -3.42 4.05 17.93
CA LYS A 101 -2.23 4.22 17.09
C LYS A 101 -1.47 2.91 16.96
N PHE A 102 -1.20 2.25 18.09
CA PHE A 102 -0.51 0.96 18.11
C PHE A 102 -1.26 -0.11 17.32
N ARG A 103 -2.57 -0.25 17.56
CA ARG A 103 -3.43 -1.21 16.86
C ARG A 103 -3.39 -1.03 15.33
N TRP A 104 -3.39 0.21 14.84
CA TRP A 104 -3.31 0.47 13.39
C TRP A 104 -1.92 0.31 12.82
N VAL A 105 -0.87 0.66 13.59
CA VAL A 105 0.51 0.35 13.22
C VAL A 105 0.68 -1.17 13.05
N CYS A 106 0.18 -1.97 13.99
CA CYS A 106 0.21 -3.43 13.91
C CYS A 106 -0.60 -4.01 12.74
N LYS A 107 -1.57 -3.26 12.19
CA LYS A 107 -2.33 -3.68 10.99
C LYS A 107 -1.66 -3.28 9.69
N ILE A 108 -1.09 -2.08 9.62
CA ILE A 108 -0.49 -1.55 8.40
C ILE A 108 0.90 -2.13 8.14
N LEU A 109 1.66 -2.44 9.21
CA LEU A 109 3.02 -2.97 9.08
C LEU A 109 3.09 -4.33 8.37
N PRO A 110 2.25 -5.34 8.70
CA PRO A 110 2.23 -6.60 7.95
C PRO A 110 1.85 -6.41 6.49
N PHE A 111 0.93 -5.48 6.19
CA PHE A 111 0.54 -5.18 4.82
C PHE A 111 1.70 -4.57 4.03
N LEU A 112 2.36 -3.55 4.58
CA LEU A 112 3.55 -2.95 3.96
C LEU A 112 4.69 -3.97 3.82
N TRP A 113 4.91 -4.81 4.84
CA TRP A 113 5.88 -5.89 4.76
C TRP A 113 5.58 -6.83 3.59
N ALA A 114 4.33 -7.26 3.42
CA ALA A 114 3.94 -8.13 2.31
C ALA A 114 4.16 -7.46 0.94
N THR A 115 3.88 -6.16 0.80
CA THR A 115 4.13 -5.45 -0.47
C THR A 115 5.63 -5.28 -0.75
N HIS A 116 6.46 -5.18 0.29
CA HIS A 116 7.92 -5.16 0.13
C HIS A 116 8.49 -6.53 -0.25
N VAL A 117 7.98 -7.61 0.35
CA VAL A 117 8.30 -8.98 -0.08
C VAL A 117 7.96 -9.17 -1.56
N ALA A 118 6.75 -8.79 -1.98
CA ALA A 118 6.33 -8.85 -3.38
C ALA A 118 7.22 -7.98 -4.29
N THR A 119 7.65 -6.81 -3.82
CA THR A 119 8.57 -5.93 -4.55
C THR A 119 9.90 -6.62 -4.85
N PHE A 120 10.51 -7.28 -3.86
CA PHE A 120 11.76 -8.02 -4.08
C PHE A 120 11.57 -9.24 -4.95
N PHE A 121 10.45 -9.95 -4.78
CA PHE A 121 10.10 -11.08 -5.62
C PHE A 121 10.03 -10.68 -7.10
N MET A 122 9.25 -9.64 -7.43
CA MET A 122 9.16 -9.08 -8.79
C MET A 122 10.50 -8.51 -9.27
N GLY A 123 11.25 -7.87 -8.37
CA GLY A 123 12.59 -7.34 -8.67
C GLY A 123 13.56 -8.43 -9.15
N GLY A 124 13.49 -9.63 -8.58
CA GLY A 124 14.28 -10.78 -9.02
C GLY A 124 13.95 -11.23 -10.45
N TYR A 125 12.67 -11.17 -10.86
CA TYR A 125 12.27 -11.46 -12.25
C TYR A 125 12.77 -10.39 -13.22
N ILE A 126 12.69 -9.12 -12.82
CA ILE A 126 13.06 -8.00 -13.69
C ILE A 126 14.58 -7.95 -13.88
N ALA A 127 15.34 -8.08 -12.79
CA ALA A 127 16.79 -7.89 -12.79
C ALA A 127 17.53 -8.85 -13.72
N ILE A 128 17.15 -10.14 -13.73
CA ILE A 128 17.82 -11.12 -14.60
C ILE A 128 17.61 -10.81 -16.08
N TRP A 129 16.40 -10.39 -16.44
CA TRP A 129 16.08 -10.05 -17.81
C TRP A 129 16.71 -8.74 -18.25
N ASP A 130 16.76 -7.73 -17.38
CA ASP A 130 17.44 -6.47 -17.67
C ASP A 130 18.94 -6.70 -17.86
N TYR A 131 19.55 -7.54 -17.02
CA TYR A 131 20.94 -7.95 -17.20
C TYR A 131 21.14 -8.70 -18.53
N ALA A 132 20.36 -9.74 -18.80
CA ALA A 132 20.50 -10.53 -20.02
C ALA A 132 20.36 -9.67 -21.29
N HIS A 133 19.43 -8.72 -21.33
CA HIS A 133 19.22 -7.83 -22.47
C HIS A 133 20.26 -6.69 -22.55
N SER A 134 21.00 -6.40 -21.48
CA SER A 134 22.09 -5.41 -21.50
C SER A 134 23.38 -5.94 -22.15
N ILE A 135 23.54 -7.27 -22.21
CA ILE A 135 24.71 -7.90 -22.86
C ILE A 135 24.57 -7.76 -24.37
N PRO A 136 25.64 -7.39 -25.10
CA PRO A 136 25.61 -7.37 -26.56
C PRO A 136 25.22 -8.74 -27.16
N PRO A 137 24.49 -8.75 -28.30
CA PRO A 137 24.14 -9.98 -29.01
C PRO A 137 25.33 -10.91 -29.20
N SER A 138 25.30 -12.05 -28.51
CA SER A 138 26.40 -13.02 -28.42
C SER A 138 25.89 -14.40 -28.05
N GLN A 139 26.70 -15.44 -28.31
CA GLN A 139 26.37 -16.80 -27.89
C GLN A 139 26.15 -16.88 -26.37
N SER A 140 26.98 -16.20 -25.57
CA SER A 140 26.85 -16.13 -24.12
C SER A 140 25.53 -15.50 -23.65
N GLN A 141 25.02 -14.51 -24.39
CA GLN A 141 23.71 -13.95 -24.10
C GLN A 141 22.60 -14.97 -24.39
N GLY A 142 22.67 -15.66 -25.54
CA GLY A 142 21.70 -16.70 -25.91
C GLY A 142 21.63 -17.83 -24.89
N GLU A 143 22.78 -18.33 -24.44
CA GLU A 143 22.88 -19.36 -23.40
C GLU A 143 22.23 -18.89 -22.09
N LEU A 144 22.48 -17.65 -21.67
CA LEU A 144 21.88 -17.05 -20.47
C LEU A 144 20.35 -16.95 -20.58
N ILE A 145 19.84 -16.51 -21.74
CA ILE A 145 18.40 -16.38 -21.99
C ILE A 145 17.73 -17.76 -21.92
N VAL A 146 18.30 -18.76 -22.60
CA VAL A 146 17.75 -20.13 -22.59
C VAL A 146 17.76 -20.69 -21.16
N GLU A 147 18.88 -20.56 -20.45
CA GLU A 147 19.04 -21.02 -19.07
C GLU A 147 17.97 -20.43 -18.14
N PHE A 148 17.80 -19.10 -18.12
CA PHE A 148 16.87 -18.45 -17.20
C PHE A 148 15.42 -18.50 -17.66
N SER A 149 15.14 -18.68 -18.96
CA SER A 149 13.77 -18.83 -19.46
C SER A 149 13.04 -20.06 -18.89
N ALA A 150 13.78 -21.09 -18.48
CA ALA A 150 13.23 -22.28 -17.83
C ALA A 150 12.62 -21.99 -16.45
N TYR A 151 13.08 -20.93 -15.77
CA TYR A 151 12.69 -20.59 -14.40
C TYR A 151 11.91 -19.26 -14.32
N PHE A 152 12.26 -18.30 -15.18
CA PHE A 152 11.70 -16.95 -15.18
C PHE A 152 11.07 -16.65 -16.54
N PRO A 153 9.81 -17.04 -16.80
CA PRO A 153 9.19 -16.78 -18.10
C PRO A 153 9.25 -15.30 -18.49
N PHE A 154 9.65 -15.00 -19.73
CA PHE A 154 9.89 -13.61 -20.17
C PHE A 154 8.59 -12.78 -20.17
N GLU A 155 7.45 -13.41 -20.49
CA GLU A 155 6.13 -12.79 -20.41
C GLU A 155 5.84 -12.23 -19.01
N HIS A 156 6.44 -12.82 -17.96
CA HIS A 156 6.26 -12.34 -16.61
C HIS A 156 7.01 -11.05 -16.33
N LYS A 157 8.13 -10.82 -17.01
CA LYS A 157 8.90 -9.58 -16.91
C LYS A 157 8.01 -8.37 -17.20
N LEU A 158 7.25 -8.40 -18.29
CA LEU A 158 6.50 -7.23 -18.76
C LEU A 158 5.46 -6.76 -17.74
N TRP A 159 4.66 -7.68 -17.19
CA TRP A 159 3.68 -7.30 -16.18
C TRP A 159 4.34 -7.00 -14.82
N CYS A 160 5.41 -7.70 -14.43
CA CYS A 160 6.19 -7.37 -13.22
C CYS A 160 6.73 -5.93 -13.30
N THR A 161 7.32 -5.54 -14.42
CA THR A 161 7.83 -4.18 -14.64
C THR A 161 6.70 -3.15 -14.59
N ALA A 162 5.57 -3.42 -15.25
CA ALA A 162 4.42 -2.52 -15.23
C ALA A 162 3.83 -2.35 -13.81
N LEU A 163 3.61 -3.46 -13.10
CA LEU A 163 3.08 -3.44 -11.74
C LEU A 163 4.04 -2.75 -10.77
N LEU A 164 5.32 -3.10 -10.82
CA LEU A 164 6.33 -2.51 -9.94
C LEU A 164 6.52 -1.01 -10.26
N GLY A 165 6.44 -0.62 -11.53
CA GLY A 165 6.42 0.77 -11.94
C GLY A 165 5.25 1.54 -11.33
N GLN A 166 4.02 1.05 -11.48
CA GLN A 166 2.83 1.69 -10.88
C GLN A 166 2.89 1.70 -9.35
N TRP A 167 3.40 0.63 -8.75
CA TRP A 167 3.62 0.53 -7.31
C TRP A 167 4.60 1.61 -6.82
N ASN A 168 5.71 1.80 -7.51
CA ASN A 168 6.74 2.77 -7.14
C ASN A 168 6.29 4.23 -7.35
N ILE A 169 5.51 4.51 -8.40
CA ILE A 169 5.02 5.87 -8.70
C ILE A 169 3.87 6.26 -7.76
N TRP A 170 2.85 5.40 -7.64
CA TRP A 170 1.60 5.74 -6.94
C TRP A 170 1.29 4.80 -5.79
N GLY A 171 1.48 3.49 -5.99
CA GLY A 171 0.97 2.47 -5.07
C GLY A 171 1.47 2.60 -3.64
N ARG A 172 2.77 2.84 -3.45
CA ARG A 172 3.39 3.05 -2.12
C ARG A 172 2.71 4.18 -1.36
N TYR A 173 2.57 5.34 -1.98
CA TYR A 173 1.95 6.51 -1.37
C TYR A 173 0.45 6.32 -1.13
N ALA A 174 -0.25 5.72 -2.10
CA ALA A 174 -1.68 5.42 -2.01
C ALA A 174 -1.98 4.46 -0.85
N VAL A 175 -1.14 3.45 -0.62
CA VAL A 175 -1.29 2.53 0.51
C VAL A 175 -1.09 3.22 1.84
N VAL A 176 -0.05 4.06 1.96
CA VAL A 176 0.27 4.78 3.19
C VAL A 176 -0.84 5.77 3.55
N VAL A 177 -1.20 6.64 2.61
CA VAL A 177 -2.21 7.68 2.80
C VAL A 177 -3.62 7.07 2.88
N GLY A 178 -3.94 6.14 2.00
CA GLY A 178 -5.23 5.44 1.98
C GLY A 178 -5.46 4.59 3.23
N GLY A 179 -4.43 3.89 3.71
CA GLY A 179 -4.48 3.15 4.97
C GLY A 179 -4.73 4.05 6.18
N TRP A 180 -4.08 5.21 6.21
CA TRP A 180 -4.32 6.24 7.24
C TRP A 180 -5.76 6.81 7.18
N PHE A 181 -6.26 7.16 5.99
CA PHE A 181 -7.64 7.61 5.81
C PHE A 181 -8.66 6.54 6.19
N PHE A 182 -8.42 5.29 5.81
CA PHE A 182 -9.29 4.18 6.17
C PHE A 182 -9.35 3.99 7.69
N ALA A 183 -8.21 4.07 8.37
CA ALA A 183 -8.12 3.99 9.82
C ALA A 183 -8.98 5.08 10.50
N LEU A 184 -8.83 6.32 10.05
CA LEU A 184 -9.59 7.46 10.54
C LEU A 184 -11.09 7.32 10.29
N ARG A 185 -11.48 6.95 9.06
CA ARG A 185 -12.89 6.78 8.69
C ARG A 185 -13.55 5.71 9.57
N ARG A 186 -12.88 4.58 9.79
CA ARG A 186 -13.42 3.48 10.60
C ARG A 186 -13.68 3.91 12.03
N GLU A 187 -12.78 4.71 12.59
CA GLU A 187 -12.93 5.24 13.95
C GLU A 187 -14.11 6.22 14.06
N LEU A 188 -14.22 7.16 13.12
CA LEU A 188 -15.33 8.13 13.09
C LEU A 188 -16.69 7.43 12.96
N VAL A 189 -16.77 6.40 12.10
CA VAL A 189 -17.99 5.59 11.96
C VAL A 189 -18.29 4.82 13.26
N GLY A 190 -17.29 4.21 13.89
CA GLY A 190 -17.46 3.53 15.17
C GLY A 190 -18.00 4.45 16.25
N GLN A 191 -17.38 5.62 16.43
CA GLN A 191 -17.82 6.62 17.41
C GLN A 191 -19.24 7.13 17.14
N THR A 192 -19.62 7.28 15.87
CA THR A 192 -20.98 7.70 15.50
C THR A 192 -22.00 6.61 15.86
N ILE A 193 -21.67 5.34 15.64
CA ILE A 193 -22.55 4.22 15.99
C ILE A 193 -22.71 4.12 17.51
N ASP A 194 -21.61 4.19 18.25
CA ASP A 194 -21.62 4.12 19.72
C ASP A 194 -22.42 5.27 20.32
N PHE A 195 -22.27 6.49 19.77
CA PHE A 195 -23.06 7.65 20.17
C PHE A 195 -24.56 7.48 19.89
N LEU A 196 -24.94 6.99 18.71
CA LEU A 196 -26.34 6.72 18.37
C LEU A 196 -26.94 5.61 19.25
N GLN A 197 -26.16 4.59 19.58
CA GLN A 197 -26.58 3.52 20.51
C GLN A 197 -26.82 4.08 21.91
N GLN A 198 -25.93 4.95 22.40
CA GLN A 198 -26.04 5.59 23.72
C GLN A 198 -27.21 6.59 23.80
N GLN A 199 -27.49 7.34 22.72
CA GLN A 199 -28.56 8.34 22.73
C GLN A 199 -29.96 7.79 22.45
N ILE A 200 -30.09 6.75 21.62
CA ILE A 200 -31.40 6.34 21.08
C ILE A 200 -31.83 4.96 21.61
N GLY A 201 -30.96 4.19 22.27
CA GLY A 201 -31.32 2.86 22.80
C GLY A 201 -31.78 1.88 21.71
N VAL A 202 -31.39 2.12 20.45
CA VAL A 202 -31.86 1.34 19.29
C VAL A 202 -31.13 0.00 19.24
N PRO A 203 -31.84 -1.13 19.22
CA PRO A 203 -31.21 -2.44 19.13
C PRO A 203 -30.48 -2.63 17.79
N THR A 204 -29.31 -3.25 17.86
CA THR A 204 -28.31 -3.47 16.79
C THR A 204 -28.84 -4.04 15.47
N ARG A 205 -30.00 -4.72 15.47
CA ARG A 205 -30.62 -5.27 14.26
C ARG A 205 -31.10 -4.21 13.27
N GLU A 206 -31.53 -3.03 13.72
CA GLU A 206 -32.05 -1.99 12.81
C GLU A 206 -30.94 -1.16 12.15
N VAL A 207 -29.79 -1.00 12.83
CA VAL A 207 -28.63 -0.26 12.29
C VAL A 207 -27.96 -1.03 11.14
N HIS A 208 -27.93 -2.36 11.20
CA HIS A 208 -27.46 -3.19 10.09
C HIS A 208 -28.38 -3.16 8.86
N GLN A 209 -29.69 -2.92 9.03
CA GLN A 209 -30.61 -2.78 7.88
C GLN A 209 -30.42 -1.46 7.12
N LEU A 210 -29.95 -0.40 7.77
CA LEU A 210 -29.57 0.86 7.12
C LEU A 210 -28.35 0.71 6.21
N HIS A 211 -27.48 -0.28 6.46
CA HIS A 211 -26.30 -0.55 5.64
C HIS A 211 -26.61 -1.35 4.37
N ASN A 212 -27.66 -2.18 4.39
CA ASN A 212 -28.06 -3.03 3.25
C ASN A 212 -29.13 -2.41 2.35
N LYS A 213 -29.83 -1.36 2.81
CA LYS A 213 -30.67 -0.56 1.91
C LYS A 213 -29.84 0.57 1.36
N SER A 214 -29.22 0.29 0.22
CA SER A 214 -28.89 1.28 -0.80
C SER A 214 -29.83 2.50 -0.71
N LEU A 215 -29.25 3.70 -0.57
CA LEU A 215 -29.90 4.97 -0.87
C LEU A 215 -30.16 5.10 -2.39
N ILE A 216 -30.84 4.09 -2.95
CA ILE A 216 -31.67 4.20 -4.14
C ILE A 216 -33.11 4.04 -3.65
N LYS A 217 -33.62 5.07 -2.96
CA LYS A 217 -35.07 5.30 -3.00
C LYS A 217 -35.34 6.23 -4.18
N LYS A 218 -35.68 5.59 -5.30
CA LYS A 218 -36.42 6.19 -6.40
C LYS A 218 -37.59 7.03 -5.85
N GLY A 219 -37.68 8.26 -6.31
CA GLY A 219 -38.93 8.99 -6.53
C GLY A 219 -39.79 9.32 -5.32
N VAL A 220 -39.56 10.49 -4.72
CA VAL A 220 -40.66 11.37 -4.31
C VAL A 220 -40.27 12.80 -4.68
N VAL A 221 -40.70 13.23 -5.87
CA VAL A 221 -40.77 14.64 -6.23
C VAL A 221 -41.80 15.28 -5.30
N PRO A 222 -41.46 16.33 -4.54
CA PRO A 222 -42.48 17.09 -3.82
C PRO A 222 -43.41 17.74 -4.84
N LYS A 223 -44.68 17.34 -4.84
CA LYS A 223 -45.78 18.05 -5.51
C LYS A 223 -45.84 19.45 -4.91
N TYR A 224 -45.19 20.42 -5.54
CA TYR A 224 -45.45 21.82 -5.26
C TYR A 224 -46.86 22.17 -5.76
N ILE A 225 -47.77 22.15 -4.79
CA ILE A 225 -48.88 23.08 -4.56
C ILE A 225 -49.20 23.98 -5.77
N ARG A 226 -50.33 23.65 -6.39
CA ARG A 226 -51.11 24.50 -7.30
C ARG A 226 -51.36 25.85 -6.62
N ALA A 227 -50.60 26.88 -6.99
CA ALA A 227 -50.96 28.26 -6.69
C ALA A 227 -52.19 28.64 -7.54
N GLN A 228 -53.28 28.97 -6.85
CA GLN A 228 -54.51 29.45 -7.42
C GLN A 228 -54.26 30.80 -8.13
N ARG A 229 -54.68 30.92 -9.39
CA ARG A 229 -54.83 32.23 -10.04
C ARG A 229 -55.88 33.03 -9.27
N PRO A 230 -55.62 34.31 -8.90
CA PRO A 230 -56.70 35.19 -8.48
C PRO A 230 -57.60 35.46 -9.70
N ARG A 231 -58.89 35.11 -9.59
CA ARG A 231 -59.93 35.72 -10.42
C ARG A 231 -60.13 37.14 -9.93
N GLN A 232 -59.82 38.14 -10.75
CA GLN A 232 -60.50 39.42 -10.71
C GLN A 232 -61.49 39.46 -11.87
N ASN A 233 -62.77 39.28 -11.52
CA ASN A 233 -63.92 39.86 -12.22
C ASN A 233 -63.80 41.39 -12.01
N THR A 234 -64.22 42.33 -12.87
CA THR A 234 -65.38 42.54 -13.76
C THR A 234 -65.20 43.99 -14.32
N PRO A 235 -66.10 44.64 -15.09
CA PRO A 235 -67.22 44.22 -15.93
C PRO A 235 -67.19 44.86 -17.36
N VAL A 236 -68.20 44.48 -18.13
CA VAL A 236 -68.69 45.05 -19.40
C VAL A 236 -69.07 46.52 -19.27
N GLN A 237 -68.66 47.35 -20.24
CA GLN A 237 -69.51 48.26 -21.02
C GLN A 237 -69.00 48.34 -22.45
#